data_AF-B5RKD4-F1
#
_entry.id   AF-B5RKD4-F1
#
_cell.length_a   1.000
_cell.length_b   1.000
_cell.length_c   1.000
_cell.angle_alpha   90.00
_cell.angle_beta   90.00
_cell.angle_gamma   90.00
#
_symmetry.space_group_name_H-M   'P 1'
#
loop_
_entity.id
_entity.type
_entity.pdbx_description
1 polymer ?
#
loop_
_entity_poly.entity_id
_entity_poly.type
_entity_poly.pdbx_seq_one_letter_code
_entity_poly.pdbx_strand_id
1 'polypeptide(L)'
;MFTPEFVNEERGEFLLVANHSLESSESIQLSIAFNLARISYGLSHLPPHIRSCRVVYDIRGQSVSDAVLNRVSQALQQVAIVEFTR
;
A
#
# COMPACT_ATOMS: atom_id res chain seq x y z
N MET A 1 -0.53 -18.14 0.94
CA MET A 1 -1.28 -17.65 2.11
C MET A 1 -1.13 -16.14 2.15
N PHE A 2 -2.23 -15.40 2.08
CA PHE A 2 -2.22 -13.94 2.21
C PHE A 2 -2.80 -13.60 3.57
N THR A 3 -2.08 -12.80 4.34
CA THR A 3 -2.54 -12.28 5.62
C THR A 3 -2.32 -10.78 5.59
N PRO A 4 -3.38 -9.96 5.57
CA PRO A 4 -3.24 -8.53 5.74
C PRO A 4 -2.84 -8.22 7.18
N GLU A 5 -2.25 -7.07 7.39
CA GLU A 5 -1.87 -6.59 8.72
C GLU A 5 -3.11 -6.34 9.59
N PHE A 6 -4.23 -5.94 8.98
CA PHE A 6 -5.51 -5.77 9.65
C PHE A 6 -6.69 -5.89 8.67
N VAL A 7 -7.84 -6.39 9.15
CA VAL A 7 -9.11 -6.37 8.43
C VAL A 7 -10.12 -5.56 9.24
N ASN A 8 -10.68 -4.53 8.61
CA ASN A 8 -11.77 -3.76 9.18
C ASN A 8 -13.10 -4.23 8.57
N GLU A 9 -13.77 -5.10 9.29
CA GLU A 9 -15.06 -5.67 8.92
C GLU A 9 -16.16 -4.60 8.76
N GLU A 10 -16.18 -3.58 9.63
CA GLU A 10 -17.18 -2.52 9.60
C GLU A 10 -17.08 -1.66 8.34
N ARG A 11 -15.86 -1.45 7.85
CA ARG A 11 -15.59 -0.64 6.65
C ARG A 11 -15.46 -1.47 5.37
N GLY A 12 -15.43 -2.79 5.47
CA GLY A 12 -15.15 -3.66 4.33
C GLY A 12 -13.78 -3.42 3.71
N GLU A 13 -12.78 -3.01 4.51
CA GLU A 13 -11.43 -2.69 4.06
C GLU A 13 -10.40 -3.59 4.73
N PHE A 14 -9.33 -3.95 4.02
CA PHE A 14 -8.13 -4.51 4.64
C PHE A 14 -6.96 -3.53 4.53
N LEU A 15 -6.06 -3.59 5.51
CA LEU A 15 -4.93 -2.70 5.61
C LEU A 15 -3.63 -3.45 5.37
N LEU A 16 -2.74 -2.82 4.61
CA LEU A 16 -1.36 -3.22 4.43
C LEU A 16 -0.42 -2.14 4.96
N VAL A 17 0.69 -2.55 5.54
CA VAL A 17 1.79 -1.64 5.89
C VAL A 17 2.95 -1.86 4.94
N ALA A 18 3.48 -0.77 4.38
CA ALA A 18 4.65 -0.77 3.52
C ALA A 18 5.77 0.04 4.19
N ASN A 19 6.89 -0.61 4.49
CA ASN A 19 8.06 -0.02 5.15
C ASN A 19 9.30 -0.01 4.24
N HIS A 20 9.11 -0.13 2.92
CA HIS A 20 10.21 -0.11 1.97
C HIS A 20 10.85 1.28 1.90
N SER A 21 12.14 1.31 1.55
CA SER A 21 12.81 2.57 1.21
C SER A 21 12.17 3.17 -0.05
N LEU A 22 12.01 4.49 -0.05
CA LEU A 22 11.56 5.32 -1.17
C LEU A 22 12.63 6.35 -1.57
N GLU A 23 13.89 6.13 -1.19
CA GLU A 23 14.97 7.11 -1.38
C GLU A 23 15.71 6.95 -2.71
N SER A 24 15.51 5.83 -3.41
CA SER A 24 16.08 5.59 -4.74
C SER A 24 15.02 5.24 -5.77
N SER A 25 15.24 5.59 -7.04
CA SER A 25 14.31 5.26 -8.13
C SER A 25 14.00 3.75 -8.23
N GLU A 26 15.00 2.90 -7.98
CA GLU A 26 14.86 1.45 -7.99
C GLU A 26 13.98 0.96 -6.83
N SER A 27 14.25 1.43 -5.61
CA SER A 27 13.47 1.09 -4.42
C SER A 27 12.00 1.51 -4.54
N ILE A 28 11.75 2.69 -5.11
CA ILE A 28 10.39 3.17 -5.41
C ILE A 28 9.68 2.23 -6.39
N GLN A 29 10.33 1.83 -7.48
CA GLN A 29 9.74 0.92 -8.47
C GLN A 29 9.42 -0.45 -7.87
N LEU A 30 10.36 -1.03 -7.13
CA LEU A 30 10.17 -2.31 -6.44
C LEU A 30 9.03 -2.21 -5.43
N SER A 31 8.97 -1.13 -4.64
CA SER A 31 7.90 -0.95 -3.68
C SER A 31 6.53 -0.86 -4.35
N ILE A 32 6.41 -0.13 -5.45
CA ILE A 32 5.13 0.00 -6.18
C ILE A 32 4.71 -1.38 -6.71
N ALA A 33 5.62 -2.08 -7.41
CA ALA A 33 5.33 -3.38 -8.00
C ALA A 33 4.92 -4.42 -6.94
N PHE A 34 5.64 -4.45 -5.82
CA PHE A 34 5.34 -5.35 -4.71
C PHE A 34 3.97 -5.07 -4.09
N ASN A 35 3.65 -3.80 -3.80
CA ASN A 35 2.37 -3.46 -3.21
C ASN A 35 1.20 -3.68 -4.18
N LEU A 36 1.35 -3.38 -5.47
CA LEU A 36 0.34 -3.74 -6.49
C LEU A 36 0.03 -5.25 -6.49
N ALA A 37 1.06 -6.08 -6.43
CA ALA A 37 0.89 -7.53 -6.38
C ALA A 37 0.17 -7.96 -5.09
N ARG A 38 0.57 -7.43 -3.93
CA ARG A 38 -0.07 -7.73 -2.64
C ARG A 38 -1.53 -7.31 -2.60
N ILE A 39 -1.86 -6.11 -3.08
CA ILE A 39 -3.23 -5.60 -3.11
C ILE A 39 -4.11 -6.49 -3.99
N SER A 40 -3.65 -6.77 -5.22
CA SER A 40 -4.40 -7.59 -6.18
C SER A 40 -4.60 -9.01 -5.68
N TYR A 41 -3.56 -9.60 -5.07
CA TYR A 41 -3.66 -10.92 -4.47
C TYR A 41 -4.60 -10.91 -3.25
N GLY A 42 -4.55 -9.89 -2.41
CA GLY A 42 -5.46 -9.75 -1.27
C GLY A 42 -6.93 -9.65 -1.67
N LEU A 43 -7.25 -8.78 -2.62
CA LEU A 43 -8.61 -8.59 -3.13
C LEU A 43 -9.24 -9.87 -3.72
N SER A 44 -8.43 -10.79 -4.23
CA SER A 44 -8.90 -12.08 -4.78
C SER A 44 -9.08 -13.19 -3.75
N HIS A 45 -8.57 -13.01 -2.53
CA HIS A 45 -8.55 -14.07 -1.49
C HIS A 45 -9.36 -13.71 -0.25
N LEU A 46 -9.78 -12.45 -0.11
CA LEU A 46 -10.57 -12.00 1.02
C LEU A 46 -12.07 -12.23 0.80
N PRO A 47 -12.85 -12.31 1.89
CA PRO A 47 -14.30 -12.46 1.81
C PRO A 47 -14.96 -11.36 0.95
N PRO A 48 -16.08 -11.64 0.25
CA PRO A 48 -16.69 -10.72 -0.72
C PRO A 48 -17.18 -9.38 -0.16
N HIS A 49 -17.35 -9.26 1.15
CA HIS A 49 -17.71 -8.01 1.82
C HIS A 49 -16.50 -7.11 2.09
N ILE A 50 -15.27 -7.63 1.99
CA ILE A 50 -14.03 -6.85 2.02
C ILE A 50 -13.65 -6.49 0.59
N ARG A 51 -13.83 -5.22 0.20
CA ARG A 51 -13.76 -4.78 -1.21
C ARG A 51 -12.72 -3.70 -1.49
N SER A 52 -12.13 -3.12 -0.45
CA SER A 52 -11.16 -2.06 -0.58
C SER A 52 -9.87 -2.39 0.17
N CYS A 53 -8.78 -1.77 -0.27
CA CYS A 53 -7.48 -1.86 0.36
C CYS A 53 -7.04 -0.47 0.82
N ARG A 54 -6.41 -0.42 1.99
CA ARG A 54 -5.65 0.73 2.47
C ARG A 54 -4.19 0.33 2.60
N VAL A 55 -3.28 1.09 1.99
CA VAL A 55 -1.84 0.90 2.16
C VAL A 55 -1.29 2.08 2.93
N VAL A 56 -0.73 1.81 4.11
CA VAL A 56 -0.04 2.79 4.93
C VAL A 56 1.45 2.61 4.73
N TYR A 57 2.07 3.61 4.11
CA TYR A 57 3.52 3.70 4.00
C TYR A 57 4.12 4.27 5.28
N ASP A 58 4.91 3.48 5.98
CA ASP A 58 5.73 3.93 7.09
C ASP A 58 7.07 4.44 6.55
N ILE A 59 7.19 5.77 6.44
CA ILE A 59 8.36 6.45 5.90
C ILE A 59 9.16 7.19 6.98
N ARG A 60 8.91 6.89 8.26
CA ARG A 60 9.66 7.45 9.39
C ARG A 60 11.16 7.22 9.19
N GLY A 61 11.93 8.29 9.29
CA GLY A 61 13.39 8.25 9.14
C GLY A 61 13.91 8.27 7.70
N GLN A 62 13.04 8.34 6.68
CA GLN A 62 13.45 8.45 5.28
C GLN A 62 13.37 9.90 4.78
N SER A 63 14.30 10.30 3.92
CA SER A 63 14.27 11.61 3.26
C SER A 63 13.52 11.55 1.93
N VAL A 64 12.18 11.60 1.98
CA VAL A 64 11.32 11.42 0.79
C VAL A 64 10.68 12.74 0.38
N SER A 65 10.81 13.12 -0.90
CA SER A 65 10.17 14.33 -1.44
C SER A 65 8.69 14.11 -1.75
N ASP A 66 7.88 15.17 -1.71
CA ASP A 66 6.46 15.09 -2.05
C ASP A 66 6.23 14.62 -3.50
N ALA A 67 7.17 14.87 -4.41
CA ALA A 67 7.13 14.33 -5.77
C ALA A 67 7.15 12.79 -5.80
N VAL A 68 7.96 12.16 -4.93
CA VAL A 68 8.00 10.70 -4.80
C VAL A 68 6.70 10.18 -4.18
N LEU A 69 6.17 10.85 -3.16
CA LEU A 69 4.90 10.45 -2.53
C LEU A 69 3.71 10.54 -3.49
N ASN A 70 3.67 11.62 -4.29
CA ASN A 70 2.67 11.78 -5.34
C ASN A 70 2.79 10.68 -6.39
N ARG A 71 4.01 10.33 -6.81
CA ARG A 71 4.25 9.23 -7.75
C ARG A 71 3.76 7.89 -7.22
N VAL A 72 4.07 7.56 -5.96
CA VAL A 72 3.61 6.33 -5.30
C VAL A 72 2.09 6.32 -5.19
N SER A 73 1.48 7.44 -4.77
CA SER A 73 0.03 7.58 -4.66
C SER A 73 -0.64 7.38 -6.00
N GLN A 74 -0.16 8.03 -7.06
CA GLN A 74 -0.71 7.90 -8.41
C GLN A 74 -0.63 6.47 -8.96
N ALA A 75 0.42 5.74 -8.62
CA ALA A 75 0.60 4.36 -9.06
C ALA A 75 -0.37 3.37 -8.38
N LEU A 76 -0.81 3.67 -7.15
CA LEU A 76 -1.61 2.74 -6.35
C LEU A 76 -3.08 3.19 -6.18
N GLN A 77 -3.41 4.46 -6.44
CA GLN A 77 -4.75 5.04 -6.19
C GLN A 77 -5.90 4.31 -6.89
N GLN A 78 -5.63 3.58 -7.98
CA GLN A 78 -6.67 2.82 -8.69
C GLN A 78 -7.08 1.54 -7.95
N VAL A 79 -6.24 1.04 -7.03
CA VAL A 79 -6.45 -0.24 -6.35
C VAL A 79 -6.44 -0.13 -4.82
N ALA A 80 -5.97 0.99 -4.27
CA ALA A 80 -5.94 1.22 -2.83
C ALA A 80 -6.00 2.70 -2.44
N ILE A 81 -6.45 2.95 -1.21
CA ILE A 81 -6.27 4.22 -0.51
C ILE A 81 -4.84 4.25 0.04
N VAL A 82 -4.06 5.28 -0.31
CA VAL A 82 -2.65 5.40 0.08
C VAL A 82 -2.50 6.45 1.18
N GLU A 83 -1.83 6.09 2.26
CA GLU A 83 -1.50 6.98 3.37
C GLU A 83 0.00 6.91 3.68
N PHE A 84 0.55 7.98 4.26
CA PHE A 84 1.94 8.05 4.67
C PHE A 84 2.04 8.45 6.14
N THR A 85 2.76 7.66 6.92
CA THR A 85 3.13 7.96 8.31
C THR A 85 4.57 8.47 8.31
N ARG A 86 4.78 9.67 8.85
CA ARG A 86 6.07 10.37 8.91
C ARG A 86 6.57 10.48 10.34
#